data_AF-A0A537JHQ4-F1
#
_entry.id   AF-A0A537JHQ4-F1
#
_cell.length_a   1.000
_cell.length_b   1.000
_cell.length_c   1.000
_cell.angle_alpha   90.00
_cell.angle_beta   90.00
_cell.angle_gamma   90.00
#
_symmetry.space_group_name_H-M   'P 1'
#
loop_
_entity.id
_entity.type
_entity.pdbx_description
1 polymer ?
#
loop_
_entity_poly.entity_id
_entity_poly.type
_entity_poly.pdbx_seq_one_letter_code
_entity_poly.pdbx_strand_id
1 'polypeptide(L)'
;MLFLASQVEDEARHVEVFTKRALANGGGLQYVSAATEWSLKSLLTQDNFTDASFLLHILGEGTFMELLKYLEEVSPDPVTASIFRMARQDEGRHVGYGVSHIAYHLKHDPDLVGRLHQAAEGRAAFLRQASGASPFVQHALAVLGGGGTSPEQIARGRERVKELYQEMHATRVRRLLQVGFDRDVADRISALHGGAVPNFM
;
A
#
# COMPACT_ATOMS: atom_id res chain seq x y z
N MET A 1 21.54 -9.90 0.32
CA MET A 1 21.88 -8.70 -0.47
C MET A 1 21.36 -8.76 -1.90
N LEU A 2 21.51 -9.87 -2.64
CA LEU A 2 21.02 -9.98 -4.03
C LEU A 2 19.51 -9.72 -4.20
N PHE A 3 18.67 -10.19 -3.27
CA PHE A 3 17.21 -9.98 -3.38
C PHE A 3 16.79 -8.51 -3.14
N LEU A 4 17.38 -7.81 -2.16
CA LEU A 4 17.03 -6.41 -1.91
C LEU A 4 17.42 -5.52 -3.11
N ALA A 5 18.50 -5.85 -3.81
CA ALA A 5 18.90 -5.15 -5.02
C ALA A 5 17.89 -5.33 -6.16
N SER A 6 17.29 -6.51 -6.31
CA SER A 6 16.24 -6.72 -7.31
C SER A 6 14.96 -5.93 -6.99
N GLN A 7 14.63 -5.73 -5.71
CA GLN A 7 13.50 -4.86 -5.36
C GLN A 7 13.75 -3.42 -5.78
N VAL A 8 14.96 -2.89 -5.57
CA VAL A 8 15.34 -1.54 -6.04
C VAL A 8 15.22 -1.42 -7.56
N GLU A 9 15.60 -2.47 -8.30
CA GLU A 9 15.40 -2.54 -9.76
C GLU A 9 13.91 -2.53 -10.12
N ASP A 10 13.10 -3.35 -9.44
CA ASP A 10 11.65 -3.42 -9.62
C ASP A 10 10.99 -2.04 -9.42
N GLU A 11 11.30 -1.36 -8.30
CA GLU A 11 10.77 -0.02 -8.00
C GLU A 11 11.21 1.03 -9.03
N ALA A 12 12.46 0.97 -9.50
CA ALA A 12 12.94 1.87 -10.55
C ALA A 12 12.15 1.68 -11.87
N ARG A 13 11.86 0.42 -12.23
CA ARG A 13 11.05 0.09 -13.41
C ARG A 13 9.60 0.52 -13.23
N HIS A 14 9.04 0.44 -12.02
CA HIS A 14 7.70 0.93 -11.72
C HIS A 14 7.62 2.44 -11.93
N VAL A 15 8.56 3.21 -11.35
CA VAL A 15 8.65 4.65 -11.57
C VAL A 15 8.72 4.97 -13.06
N GLU A 16 9.57 4.27 -13.81
CA GLU A 16 9.73 4.48 -15.25
C GLU A 16 8.44 4.19 -16.03
N VAL A 17 7.82 3.03 -15.83
CA VAL A 17 6.64 2.62 -16.62
C VAL A 17 5.42 3.47 -16.29
N PHE A 18 5.19 3.82 -15.01
CA PHE A 18 4.08 4.69 -14.62
C PHE A 18 4.28 6.12 -15.10
N THR A 19 5.53 6.63 -15.07
CA THR A 19 5.86 7.94 -15.64
C THR A 19 5.60 7.97 -17.15
N LYS A 20 6.08 6.97 -17.89
CA LYS A 20 5.82 6.84 -19.34
C LYS A 20 4.33 6.75 -19.62
N ARG A 21 3.58 5.97 -18.84
CA ARG A 21 2.14 5.83 -19.03
C ARG A 21 1.38 7.13 -18.76
N ALA A 22 1.75 7.86 -17.70
CA ALA A 22 1.15 9.14 -17.36
C ALA A 22 1.41 10.23 -18.43
N LEU A 23 2.58 10.20 -19.08
CA LEU A 23 2.96 11.16 -20.13
C LEU A 23 2.45 10.79 -21.52
N ALA A 24 2.05 9.53 -21.75
CA ALA A 24 1.58 9.08 -23.06
C ALA A 24 0.33 9.84 -23.53
N ASN A 25 0.19 10.00 -24.85
CA ASN A 25 -0.99 10.60 -25.50
C ASN A 25 -1.37 12.01 -25.01
N GLY A 26 -0.40 12.81 -24.58
CA GLY A 26 -0.65 14.18 -24.11
C GLY A 26 -1.21 14.23 -22.68
N GLY A 27 -1.00 13.17 -21.90
CA GLY A 27 -1.21 13.20 -20.45
C GLY A 27 -0.20 14.11 -19.73
N GLY A 28 0.01 13.88 -18.44
CA GLY A 28 0.90 14.69 -17.63
C GLY A 28 1.12 14.10 -16.24
N LEU A 29 2.26 14.42 -15.65
CA LEU A 29 2.49 14.15 -14.23
C LEU A 29 1.48 14.95 -13.40
N GLN A 30 0.88 14.26 -12.44
CA GLN A 30 -0.15 14.82 -11.57
C GLN A 30 0.46 15.27 -10.24
N TYR A 31 -0.41 15.68 -9.32
CA TYR A 31 -0.05 16.18 -8.01
C TYR A 31 0.52 15.08 -7.09
N VAL A 32 1.64 15.38 -6.42
CA VAL A 32 2.13 14.63 -5.26
C VAL A 32 1.71 15.36 -3.99
N SER A 33 1.12 14.65 -3.04
CA SER A 33 0.68 15.24 -1.77
C SER A 33 1.78 15.22 -0.72
N ALA A 34 1.78 16.23 0.18
CA ALA A 34 2.65 16.21 1.36
C ALA A 34 2.47 14.93 2.19
N ALA A 35 1.25 14.40 2.30
CA ALA A 35 0.99 13.13 2.97
C ALA A 35 1.75 11.95 2.31
N THR A 36 1.86 11.93 0.99
CA THR A 36 2.65 10.92 0.25
C THR A 36 4.14 11.05 0.57
N GLU A 37 4.69 12.27 0.53
CA GLU A 37 6.10 12.52 0.85
C GLU A 37 6.44 12.12 2.30
N TRP A 38 5.55 12.44 3.24
CA TRP A 38 5.72 12.07 4.65
C TRP A 38 5.60 10.55 4.86
N SER A 39 4.74 9.87 4.10
CA SER A 39 4.67 8.41 4.09
C SER A 39 6.01 7.80 3.68
N LEU A 40 6.62 8.27 2.60
CA LEU A 40 7.95 7.79 2.16
C LEU A 40 9.04 8.14 3.18
N LYS A 41 9.06 9.39 3.67
CA LYS A 41 10.03 9.83 4.69
C LYS A 41 9.98 8.95 5.93
N SER A 42 8.79 8.61 6.42
CA SER A 42 8.64 7.77 7.61
C SER A 42 9.11 6.32 7.43
N LEU A 43 9.25 5.82 6.19
CA LEU A 43 9.94 4.55 5.91
C LEU A 43 11.46 4.75 5.88
N LEU A 44 11.92 5.79 5.20
CA LEU A 44 13.34 6.08 4.99
C LEU A 44 14.09 6.42 6.27
N THR A 45 13.41 7.02 7.26
CA THR A 45 14.02 7.44 8.53
C THR A 45 13.91 6.37 9.63
N GLN A 46 13.57 5.12 9.29
CA GLN A 46 13.59 4.03 10.27
C GLN A 46 15.04 3.61 10.55
N ASP A 47 15.45 3.66 11.82
CA ASP A 47 16.82 3.29 12.21
C ASP A 47 17.04 1.76 12.20
N ASN A 48 15.96 0.99 12.37
CA ASN A 48 16.01 -0.47 12.39
C ASN A 48 15.44 -1.06 11.09
N PHE A 49 16.26 -1.88 10.43
CA PHE A 49 15.88 -2.50 9.16
C PHE A 49 14.67 -3.44 9.27
N THR A 50 14.53 -4.20 10.36
CA THR A 50 13.38 -5.11 10.54
C THR A 50 12.08 -4.33 10.69
N ASP A 51 12.10 -3.18 11.38
CA ASP A 51 10.94 -2.29 11.49
C ASP A 51 10.62 -1.66 10.14
N ALA A 52 11.63 -1.14 9.43
CA ALA A 52 11.48 -0.61 8.08
C ALA A 52 10.87 -1.64 7.13
N SER A 53 11.39 -2.86 7.15
CA SER A 53 10.93 -3.99 6.34
C SER A 53 9.50 -4.41 6.68
N PHE A 54 9.13 -4.42 7.96
CA PHE A 54 7.76 -4.70 8.38
C PHE A 54 6.78 -3.63 7.88
N LEU A 55 7.11 -2.36 8.09
CA LEU A 55 6.29 -1.23 7.69
C LEU A 55 6.15 -1.13 6.17
N LEU A 56 7.21 -1.41 5.41
CA LEU A 56 7.21 -1.40 3.95
C LEU A 56 6.53 -2.66 3.39
N HIS A 57 7.12 -3.83 3.58
CA HIS A 57 6.72 -5.03 2.85
C HIS A 57 5.38 -5.62 3.33
N ILE A 58 5.13 -5.64 4.65
CA ILE A 58 3.91 -6.25 5.20
C ILE A 58 2.76 -5.25 5.21
N LEU A 59 2.98 -4.05 5.77
CA LEU A 59 1.92 -3.05 5.91
C LEU A 59 1.75 -2.20 4.65
N GLY A 60 2.83 -1.76 4.01
CA GLY A 60 2.81 -0.99 2.77
C GLY A 60 2.44 -1.87 1.57
N GLU A 61 3.42 -2.44 0.88
CA GLU A 61 3.27 -3.23 -0.36
C GLU A 61 2.20 -4.31 -0.25
N GLY A 62 2.14 -4.99 0.89
CA GLY A 62 1.10 -5.99 1.17
C GLY A 62 -0.33 -5.44 1.11
N THR A 63 -0.53 -4.16 1.40
CA THR A 63 -1.79 -3.43 1.21
C THR A 63 -1.98 -3.03 -0.26
N PHE A 64 -0.91 -2.62 -0.94
CA PHE A 64 -0.95 -2.23 -2.35
C PHE A 64 -1.31 -3.38 -3.29
N MET A 65 -1.07 -4.64 -2.91
CA MET A 65 -1.46 -5.80 -3.71
C MET A 65 -2.93 -5.79 -4.15
N GLU A 66 -3.86 -5.49 -3.23
CA GLU A 66 -5.29 -5.44 -3.56
C GLU A 66 -5.64 -4.19 -4.37
N LEU A 67 -4.95 -3.07 -4.12
CA LEU A 67 -5.10 -1.86 -4.93
C LEU A 67 -4.65 -2.10 -6.38
N LEU A 68 -3.51 -2.75 -6.60
CA LEU A 68 -3.01 -3.06 -7.94
C LEU A 68 -3.93 -4.04 -8.67
N LYS A 69 -4.47 -5.04 -7.97
CA LYS A 69 -5.48 -5.96 -8.53
C LYS A 69 -6.75 -5.20 -8.92
N TYR A 70 -7.26 -4.34 -8.04
CA TYR A 70 -8.40 -3.50 -8.35
C TYR A 70 -8.14 -2.60 -9.56
N LEU A 71 -6.98 -1.94 -9.62
CA LEU A 71 -6.60 -1.08 -10.73
C LEU A 71 -6.42 -1.85 -12.05
N GLU A 72 -5.93 -3.08 -12.01
CA GLU A 72 -5.92 -4.01 -13.15
C GLU A 72 -7.36 -4.26 -13.66
N GLU A 73 -8.31 -4.52 -12.76
CA GLU A 73 -9.72 -4.79 -13.10
C GLU A 73 -10.47 -3.57 -13.64
N VAL A 74 -10.18 -2.37 -13.13
CA VAL A 74 -10.88 -1.12 -13.50
C VAL A 74 -10.12 -0.27 -14.52
N SER A 75 -9.03 -0.80 -15.06
CA SER A 75 -8.21 -0.09 -16.04
C SER A 75 -9.02 0.28 -17.29
N PRO A 76 -8.83 1.49 -17.84
CA PRO A 76 -9.58 1.95 -19.01
C PRO A 76 -9.13 1.28 -20.32
N ASP A 77 -7.98 0.62 -20.32
CA ASP A 77 -7.39 -0.01 -21.49
C ASP A 77 -6.46 -1.18 -21.12
N PRO A 78 -6.18 -2.10 -22.07
CA PRO A 78 -5.35 -3.29 -21.81
C PRO A 78 -3.89 -2.99 -21.46
N VAL A 79 -3.32 -1.87 -21.91
CA VAL A 79 -1.92 -1.52 -21.62
C VAL A 79 -1.81 -1.12 -20.16
N THR A 80 -2.70 -0.26 -19.68
CA THR A 80 -2.77 0.13 -18.26
C THR A 80 -3.02 -1.09 -17.37
N ALA A 81 -3.94 -1.97 -17.75
CA ALA A 81 -4.21 -3.20 -17.00
C ALA A 81 -2.96 -4.08 -16.91
N SER A 82 -2.22 -4.24 -18.01
CA SER A 82 -0.99 -5.04 -18.02
C SER A 82 0.11 -4.44 -17.15
N ILE A 83 0.23 -3.11 -17.08
CA ILE A 83 1.21 -2.44 -16.21
C ILE A 83 0.90 -2.79 -14.74
N PHE A 84 -0.34 -2.62 -14.30
CA PHE A 84 -0.74 -2.95 -12.92
C PHE A 84 -0.57 -4.44 -12.60
N ARG A 85 -0.92 -5.33 -13.53
CA ARG A 85 -0.71 -6.78 -13.39
C ARG A 85 0.76 -7.14 -13.18
N MET A 86 1.67 -6.55 -13.96
CA MET A 86 3.10 -6.82 -13.86
C MET A 86 3.68 -6.24 -12.57
N ALA A 87 3.35 -4.99 -12.22
CA ALA A 87 3.76 -4.40 -10.94
C ALA A 87 3.31 -5.27 -9.76
N ARG A 88 2.07 -5.78 -9.80
CA ARG A 88 1.55 -6.68 -8.75
C ARG A 88 2.32 -7.99 -8.64
N GLN A 89 2.89 -8.51 -9.74
CA GLN A 89 3.75 -9.70 -9.68
C GLN A 89 5.08 -9.41 -8.98
N ASP A 90 5.61 -8.20 -9.14
CA ASP A 90 6.82 -7.73 -8.47
C ASP A 90 6.55 -7.53 -6.97
N GLU A 91 5.49 -6.80 -6.63
CA GLU A 91 5.06 -6.62 -5.24
C GLU A 91 4.80 -7.95 -4.52
N GLY A 92 4.25 -8.94 -5.24
CA GLY A 92 4.06 -10.28 -4.67
C GLY A 92 5.36 -10.91 -4.18
N ARG A 93 6.48 -10.69 -4.88
CA ARG A 93 7.81 -11.14 -4.45
C ARG A 93 8.32 -10.33 -3.26
N HIS A 94 8.09 -9.02 -3.27
CA HIS A 94 8.51 -8.13 -2.19
C HIS A 94 7.82 -8.48 -0.86
N VAL A 95 6.50 -8.67 -0.91
CA VAL A 95 5.69 -9.15 0.21
C VAL A 95 6.15 -10.53 0.68
N GLY A 96 6.47 -11.44 -0.25
CA GLY A 96 7.00 -12.77 0.09
C GLY A 96 8.30 -12.71 0.89
N TYR A 97 9.21 -11.80 0.54
CA TYR A 97 10.41 -11.53 1.32
C TYR A 97 10.06 -10.97 2.70
N GLY A 98 9.20 -9.96 2.78
CA GLY A 98 8.77 -9.38 4.06
C GLY A 98 8.18 -10.41 5.01
N VAL A 99 7.28 -11.27 4.51
CA VAL A 99 6.67 -12.37 5.28
C VAL A 99 7.75 -13.32 5.80
N SER A 100 8.67 -13.74 4.93
CA SER A 100 9.74 -14.68 5.31
C SER A 100 10.70 -14.08 6.34
N HIS A 101 11.08 -12.81 6.15
CA HIS A 101 11.98 -12.07 7.03
C HIS A 101 11.37 -11.91 8.43
N ILE A 102 10.13 -11.44 8.52
CA ILE A 102 9.46 -11.21 9.80
C ILE A 102 9.16 -12.53 10.52
N ALA A 103 8.69 -13.55 9.80
CA ALA A 103 8.47 -14.87 10.40
C ALA A 103 9.76 -15.50 10.93
N TYR A 104 10.91 -15.28 10.27
CA TYR A 104 12.20 -15.73 10.77
C TYR A 104 12.55 -15.04 12.09
N HIS A 105 12.45 -13.71 12.16
CA HIS A 105 12.82 -12.98 13.37
C HIS A 105 11.87 -13.26 14.54
N LEU A 106 10.56 -13.37 14.30
CA LEU A 106 9.58 -13.70 15.34
C LEU A 106 9.81 -15.09 15.98
N LYS A 107 10.35 -16.05 15.22
CA LYS A 107 10.72 -17.36 15.77
C LYS A 107 11.90 -17.31 16.75
N HIS A 108 12.74 -16.28 16.67
CA HIS A 108 13.96 -16.15 17.48
C HIS A 108 13.84 -15.06 18.56
N ASP A 109 12.91 -14.13 18.40
CA ASP A 109 12.64 -13.03 19.32
C ASP A 109 11.12 -12.81 19.41
N PRO A 110 10.43 -13.42 20.39
CA PRO A 110 9.00 -13.21 20.60
C PRO A 110 8.64 -11.77 21.01
N ASP A 111 9.56 -11.04 21.66
CA ASP A 111 9.31 -9.66 22.11
C ASP A 111 9.23 -8.68 20.93
N LEU A 112 9.72 -9.10 19.76
CA LEU A 112 9.63 -8.36 18.51
C LEU A 112 8.19 -7.95 18.15
N VAL A 113 7.17 -8.73 18.50
CA VAL A 113 5.76 -8.38 18.22
C VAL A 113 5.41 -7.01 18.81
N GLY A 114 5.81 -6.77 20.06
CA GLY A 114 5.57 -5.50 20.75
C GLY A 114 6.29 -4.34 20.06
N ARG A 115 7.54 -4.55 19.64
CA ARG A 115 8.33 -3.55 18.92
C ARG A 115 7.73 -3.21 17.55
N LEU A 116 7.31 -4.21 16.78
CA LEU A 116 6.66 -4.01 15.48
C LEU A 116 5.31 -3.29 15.61
N HIS A 117 4.55 -3.58 16.67
CA HIS A 117 3.34 -2.83 17.01
C HIS A 117 3.66 -1.36 17.30
N GLN A 118 4.64 -1.08 18.15
CA GLN A 118 5.08 0.29 18.46
C GLN A 118 5.58 1.04 17.22
N ALA A 119 6.31 0.37 16.32
CA ALA A 119 6.73 0.95 15.05
C ALA A 119 5.54 1.35 14.17
N ALA A 120 4.51 0.50 14.09
CA ALA A 120 3.27 0.81 13.36
C ALA A 120 2.49 1.99 14.00
N GLU A 121 2.40 2.03 15.34
CA GLU A 121 1.77 3.12 16.08
C GLU A 121 2.52 4.45 15.89
N GLY A 122 3.85 4.42 16.03
CA GLY A 122 4.71 5.58 15.84
C GLY A 122 4.60 6.14 14.42
N ARG A 123 4.61 5.27 13.40
CA ARG A 123 4.36 5.65 12.02
C ARG A 123 2.99 6.29 11.85
N ALA A 124 1.92 5.68 12.37
CA ALA A 124 0.58 6.24 12.26
C ALA A 124 0.46 7.60 12.95
N ALA A 125 1.10 7.78 14.11
CA ALA A 125 1.15 9.05 14.82
C ALA A 125 1.91 10.13 14.04
N PHE A 126 3.01 9.78 13.38
CA PHE A 126 3.74 10.67 12.49
C PHE A 126 2.89 11.09 11.28
N LEU A 127 2.19 10.14 10.65
CA LEU A 127 1.37 10.43 9.46
C LEU A 127 0.11 11.24 9.79
N ARG A 128 -0.43 11.15 11.00
CA ARG A 128 -1.50 12.06 11.47
C ARG A 128 -1.08 13.54 11.48
N GLN A 129 0.22 13.82 11.62
CA GLN A 129 0.73 15.19 11.61
C GLN A 129 0.83 15.76 10.19
N ALA A 130 0.90 14.87 9.18
CA ALA A 130 0.80 15.27 7.79
C ALA A 130 -0.67 15.54 7.45
N SER A 131 -0.97 16.77 7.03
CA SER A 131 -2.32 17.19 6.69
C SER A 131 -2.88 16.46 5.46
N GLY A 132 -3.98 15.72 5.67
CA GLY A 132 -5.04 15.35 4.72
C GLY A 132 -4.68 14.40 3.57
N ALA A 133 -5.57 13.45 3.28
CA ALA A 133 -5.46 12.64 2.07
C ALA A 133 -5.54 13.58 0.89
N SER A 134 -4.77 13.29 -0.15
CA SER A 134 -5.06 13.81 -1.47
C SER A 134 -6.51 13.42 -1.84
N PRO A 135 -7.47 14.37 -1.93
CA PRO A 135 -8.82 14.05 -2.38
C PRO A 135 -8.82 13.51 -3.82
N PHE A 136 -7.76 13.82 -4.57
CA PHE A 136 -7.58 13.44 -5.95
C PHE A 136 -7.48 11.92 -6.15
N VAL A 137 -6.80 11.19 -5.26
CA VAL A 137 -6.64 9.73 -5.42
C VAL A 137 -7.97 9.01 -5.21
N GLN A 138 -8.72 9.38 -4.17
CA GLN A 138 -10.03 8.77 -3.91
C GLN A 138 -11.04 9.06 -5.02
N HIS A 139 -11.07 10.31 -5.49
CA HIS A 139 -11.90 10.68 -6.63
C HIS A 139 -11.49 9.91 -7.89
N ALA A 140 -10.19 9.77 -8.17
CA ALA A 140 -9.71 8.99 -9.30
C ALA A 140 -10.13 7.51 -9.21
N LEU A 141 -10.00 6.89 -8.03
CA LEU A 141 -10.45 5.52 -7.80
C LEU A 141 -11.97 5.38 -7.98
N ALA A 142 -12.76 6.33 -7.48
CA ALA A 142 -14.21 6.32 -7.69
C ALA A 142 -14.59 6.50 -9.17
N VAL A 143 -13.91 7.39 -9.90
CA VAL A 143 -14.14 7.56 -11.35
C VAL A 143 -13.80 6.27 -12.12
N LEU A 144 -12.65 5.66 -11.83
CA LEU A 144 -12.21 4.43 -12.49
C LEU A 144 -13.15 3.25 -12.14
N GLY A 145 -13.42 3.02 -10.85
CA GLY A 145 -14.34 1.97 -10.41
C GLY A 145 -15.77 2.16 -10.89
N GLY A 146 -16.19 3.43 -11.02
CA GLY A 146 -17.46 3.85 -11.57
C GLY A 146 -17.53 3.81 -13.09
N GLY A 147 -16.40 3.72 -13.80
CA GLY A 147 -16.35 3.78 -15.25
C GLY A 147 -16.79 5.12 -15.85
N GLY A 148 -16.67 6.22 -15.10
CA GLY A 148 -17.03 7.57 -15.57
C GLY A 148 -17.38 8.55 -14.45
N THR A 149 -17.92 9.71 -14.84
CA THR A 149 -18.11 10.88 -13.95
C THR A 149 -19.57 11.26 -13.73
N SER A 150 -20.55 10.50 -14.25
CA SER A 150 -21.96 10.76 -13.92
C SER A 150 -22.21 10.54 -12.41
N PRO A 151 -23.21 11.19 -11.80
CA PRO A 151 -23.54 10.97 -10.39
C PRO A 151 -23.71 9.49 -10.01
N GLU A 152 -24.35 8.70 -10.88
CA GLU A 152 -24.58 7.27 -10.69
C GLU A 152 -23.29 6.46 -10.81
N GLN A 153 -22.41 6.82 -11.75
CA GLN A 153 -21.10 6.19 -11.92
C GLN A 153 -20.21 6.47 -10.71
N ILE A 154 -20.15 7.71 -10.23
CA ILE A 154 -19.40 8.08 -9.04
C ILE A 154 -19.92 7.35 -7.80
N ALA A 155 -21.24 7.26 -7.63
CA ALA A 155 -21.84 6.53 -6.51
C ALA A 155 -21.43 5.04 -6.53
N ARG A 156 -21.53 4.38 -7.69
CA ARG A 156 -21.04 3.00 -7.86
C ARG A 156 -19.55 2.88 -7.57
N GLY A 157 -18.75 3.82 -8.07
CA GLY A 157 -17.32 3.86 -7.83
C GLY A 157 -16.96 3.94 -6.35
N ARG A 158 -17.66 4.78 -5.59
CA ARG A 158 -17.48 4.93 -4.14
C ARG A 158 -17.75 3.63 -3.39
N GLU A 159 -18.81 2.91 -3.73
CA GLU A 159 -19.09 1.61 -3.10
C GLU A 159 -17.98 0.59 -3.41
N ARG A 160 -17.50 0.53 -4.66
CA ARG A 160 -16.37 -0.35 -5.02
C ARG A 160 -15.07 0.03 -4.29
N VAL A 161 -14.81 1.32 -4.07
CA VAL A 161 -13.65 1.79 -3.30
C VAL A 161 -13.78 1.38 -1.83
N LYS A 162 -14.98 1.44 -1.25
CA LYS A 162 -15.25 0.95 0.10
C LYS A 162 -15.02 -0.55 0.23
N GLU A 163 -15.47 -1.35 -0.74
CA GLU A 163 -15.20 -2.79 -0.82
C GLU A 163 -13.68 -3.06 -0.90
N LEU A 164 -12.95 -2.31 -1.72
CA LEU A 164 -11.49 -2.39 -1.81
C LEU A 164 -10.82 -2.17 -0.44
N TYR A 165 -11.22 -1.15 0.32
CA TYR A 165 -10.64 -0.92 1.66
C TYR A 165 -10.94 -2.05 2.65
N GLN A 166 -12.13 -2.65 2.56
CA GLN A 166 -12.48 -3.83 3.36
C GLN A 166 -11.62 -5.04 2.98
N GLU A 167 -11.38 -5.28 1.69
CA GLU A 167 -10.49 -6.34 1.20
C GLU A 167 -9.04 -6.09 1.64
N MET A 168 -8.52 -4.87 1.50
CA MET A 168 -7.20 -4.47 1.97
C MET A 168 -7.02 -4.71 3.47
N HIS A 169 -8.01 -4.35 4.29
CA HIS A 169 -7.99 -4.62 5.72
C HIS A 169 -7.94 -6.13 6.01
N ALA A 170 -8.85 -6.89 5.40
CA ALA A 170 -8.95 -8.34 5.61
C ALA A 170 -7.68 -9.09 5.17
N THR A 171 -7.11 -8.76 4.01
CA THR A 171 -5.86 -9.36 3.52
C THR A 171 -4.68 -9.00 4.42
N ARG A 172 -4.60 -7.76 4.91
CA ARG A 172 -3.54 -7.37 5.85
C ARG A 172 -3.62 -8.13 7.17
N VAL A 173 -4.81 -8.27 7.74
CA VAL A 173 -5.03 -9.08 8.96
C VAL A 173 -4.62 -10.52 8.73
N ARG A 174 -5.07 -11.15 7.62
CA ARG A 174 -4.65 -12.52 7.25
C ARG A 174 -3.13 -12.66 7.17
N ARG A 175 -2.44 -11.68 6.60
CA ARG A 175 -0.98 -11.69 6.48
C ARG A 175 -0.29 -11.59 7.84
N LEU A 176 -0.77 -10.71 8.72
CA LEU A 176 -0.25 -10.56 10.09
C LEU A 176 -0.45 -11.84 10.92
N LEU A 177 -1.61 -12.49 10.79
CA LEU A 177 -1.85 -13.80 11.40
C LEU A 177 -0.87 -14.86 10.87
N GLN A 178 -0.60 -14.87 9.55
CA GLN A 178 0.32 -15.82 8.92
C GLN A 178 1.76 -15.69 9.44
N VAL A 179 2.23 -14.46 9.73
CA VAL A 179 3.58 -14.27 10.29
C VAL A 179 3.66 -14.52 11.80
N GLY A 180 2.53 -14.68 12.49
CA GLY A 180 2.48 -15.10 13.90
C GLY A 180 1.97 -14.05 14.89
N PHE A 181 1.29 -13.00 14.42
CA PHE A 181 0.61 -12.06 15.31
C PHE A 181 -0.72 -12.64 15.79
N ASP A 182 -1.08 -12.36 17.04
CA ASP A 182 -2.42 -12.63 17.54
C ASP A 182 -3.48 -11.79 16.82
N ARG A 183 -4.69 -12.32 16.74
CA ARG A 183 -5.81 -11.68 16.01
C ARG A 183 -6.06 -10.24 16.46
N ASP A 184 -6.14 -10.02 17.77
CA ASP A 184 -6.42 -8.68 18.31
C ASP A 184 -5.32 -7.67 17.97
N VAL A 185 -4.06 -8.12 17.95
CA VAL A 185 -2.92 -7.27 17.57
C VAL A 185 -2.95 -7.00 16.07
N ALA A 186 -3.22 -8.01 15.26
CA ALA A 186 -3.33 -7.89 13.81
C ALA A 186 -4.43 -6.91 13.40
N ASP A 187 -5.60 -6.98 14.04
CA ASP A 187 -6.72 -6.06 13.79
C ASP A 187 -6.35 -4.63 14.19
N ARG A 188 -5.71 -4.42 15.36
CA ARG A 188 -5.23 -3.09 15.78
C ARG A 188 -4.24 -2.50 14.80
N ILE A 189 -3.20 -3.26 14.42
CA ILE A 189 -2.19 -2.81 13.45
C ILE A 189 -2.85 -2.48 12.10
N SER A 190 -3.79 -3.32 11.65
CA SER A 190 -4.48 -3.08 10.40
C SER A 190 -5.34 -1.81 10.44
N ALA A 191 -5.98 -1.51 11.57
CA ALA A 191 -6.75 -0.29 11.74
C ALA A 191 -5.87 0.99 11.70
N LEU A 192 -4.61 0.92 12.16
CA LEU A 192 -3.67 2.03 12.08
C LEU A 192 -3.37 2.46 10.63
N HIS A 193 -3.43 1.51 9.70
CA HIS A 193 -3.19 1.73 8.28
C HIS A 193 -4.48 2.08 7.51
N GLY A 194 -5.66 2.04 8.15
CA GLY A 194 -6.96 2.11 7.47
C GLY A 194 -8.05 2.99 8.10
N GLY A 195 -7.82 3.68 9.24
CA GLY A 195 -8.90 4.47 9.84
C GLY A 195 -8.54 5.56 10.84
N ALA A 196 -7.25 5.82 11.11
CA ALA A 196 -6.82 6.78 12.14
C ALA A 196 -5.78 7.82 11.66
N VAL A 197 -5.61 7.96 10.35
CA VAL A 197 -5.05 9.15 9.70
C VAL A 197 -6.24 9.79 8.97
N PRO A 198 -6.48 11.11 9.03
CA PRO A 198 -7.61 11.77 8.37
C PRO A 198 -7.43 11.78 6.84
N ASN A 199 -7.46 10.57 6.29
CA ASN A 199 -7.34 10.20 4.91
C ASN A 199 -8.39 9.10 4.75
N PHE A 200 -9.30 9.21 3.79
CA PHE A 200 -10.21 8.13 3.34
C PHE A 200 -11.67 8.10 3.84
N MET A 201 -12.21 9.21 4.36
CA MET A 201 -13.67 9.53 4.30
C MET A 201 -13.88 10.99 3.95
#